data_AF-A0A7R8QKQ2-F1
#
_entry.id   AF-A0A7R8QKQ2-F1
#
_cell.length_a   1.000
_cell.length_b   1.000
_cell.length_c   1.000
_cell.angle_alpha   90.00
_cell.angle_beta   90.00
_cell.angle_gamma   90.00
#
_symmetry.space_group_name_H-M   'P 1'
#
loop_
_entity.id
_entity.type
_entity.pdbx_description
1 polymer ?
#
loop_
_entity_poly.entity_id
_entity_poly.type
_entity_poly.pdbx_seq_one_letter_code
_entity_poly.pdbx_strand_id
1 'polypeptide(L)'
;MKPFGSRKPSAPQRSFHVKRGDEVVILSGTQKGKTGKVLRVLRKQNRVLVEGVNVVKRATRPSQENPQGGFTEREAPIAISKVMLLAKFQKSVRRGAKPSLPTEGSGS
;
A
#
# COMPACT_ATOMS: atom_id res chain seq x y z
N MET A 1 0.82 38.62 -23.63
CA MET A 1 1.55 37.38 -23.33
C MET A 1 1.29 37.01 -21.86
N LYS A 2 0.54 35.95 -21.55
CA LYS A 2 0.31 35.53 -20.14
C LYS A 2 1.51 34.68 -19.69
N PRO A 3 2.20 34.99 -18.56
CA PRO A 3 3.23 34.10 -18.04
C PRO A 3 2.57 32.79 -17.62
N PHE A 4 3.20 31.66 -17.98
CA PHE A 4 2.73 30.31 -17.67
C PHE A 4 2.43 30.19 -16.19
N GLY A 5 1.14 30.02 -15.88
CA GLY A 5 0.61 30.01 -14.53
C GLY A 5 1.41 29.09 -13.63
N SER A 6 1.86 29.66 -12.52
CA SER A 6 2.31 28.95 -11.34
C SER A 6 1.22 27.96 -10.91
N ARG A 7 1.33 26.71 -11.36
CA ARG A 7 0.57 25.60 -10.77
C ARG A 7 1.08 25.44 -9.34
N LYS A 8 0.51 26.22 -8.42
CA LYS A 8 0.66 26.00 -6.98
C LYS A 8 0.47 24.50 -6.73
N PRO A 9 1.43 23.80 -6.09
CA PRO A 9 1.17 22.42 -5.71
C PRO A 9 -0.07 22.43 -4.82
N SER A 10 -1.13 21.76 -5.29
CA SER A 10 -2.41 21.72 -4.60
C SER A 10 -2.17 21.28 -3.16
N ALA A 11 -2.71 22.07 -2.22
CA ALA A 11 -2.59 21.85 -0.78
C ALA A 11 -2.83 20.37 -0.43
N PRO A 12 -2.17 19.82 0.61
CA PRO A 12 -2.34 18.43 1.02
C PRO A 12 -3.71 18.25 1.69
N GLN A 13 -4.78 18.31 0.92
CA GLN A 13 -6.14 18.16 1.39
C GLN A 13 -6.47 16.67 1.44
N ARG A 14 -6.10 16.02 2.55
CA ARG A 14 -6.79 14.87 3.15
C ARG A 14 -6.11 14.47 4.45
N SER A 15 -6.90 14.22 5.49
CA SER A 15 -6.45 13.52 6.69
C SER A 15 -6.04 12.09 6.29
N PHE A 16 -4.75 11.79 6.40
CA PHE A 16 -4.27 10.42 6.22
C PHE A 16 -4.58 9.66 7.51
N HIS A 17 -5.42 8.65 7.41
CA HIS A 17 -5.79 7.80 8.54
C HIS A 17 -4.69 6.80 8.94
N VAL A 18 -3.56 6.78 8.21
CA VAL A 18 -2.45 5.84 8.36
C VAL A 18 -1.11 6.58 8.31
N LYS A 19 -0.18 6.16 9.16
CA LYS A 19 1.19 6.68 9.26
C LYS A 19 2.20 5.58 8.93
N ARG A 20 3.46 5.98 8.72
CA ARG A 20 4.58 5.04 8.55
C ARG A 20 4.76 4.27 9.87
N GLY A 21 4.89 2.95 9.77
CA GLY A 21 5.04 2.07 10.93
C GLY A 21 3.73 1.51 11.48
N ASP A 22 2.57 1.99 11.02
CA ASP A 22 1.28 1.43 11.43
C ASP A 22 1.05 0.06 10.78
N GLU A 23 0.33 -0.80 11.50
CA GLU A 23 -0.19 -2.05 10.95
C GLU A 23 -1.56 -1.84 10.31
N VAL A 24 -1.68 -2.29 9.07
CA VAL A 24 -2.89 -2.16 8.29
C VAL A 24 -3.34 -3.51 7.74
N VAL A 25 -4.63 -3.64 7.53
CA VAL A 25 -5.27 -4.76 6.85
C VAL A 25 -5.82 -4.28 5.51
N ILE A 26 -5.78 -5.15 4.51
CA ILE A 26 -6.35 -4.87 3.21
C ILE A 26 -7.81 -5.31 3.18
N LEU A 27 -8.69 -4.36 2.88
CA LEU A 27 -10.13 -4.61 2.85
C LEU A 27 -10.58 -5.25 1.54
N SER A 28 -9.89 -4.95 0.43
CA SER A 28 -10.32 -5.34 -0.92
C SER A 28 -9.17 -5.51 -1.91
N GLY A 29 -9.39 -6.34 -2.94
CA GLY A 29 -8.42 -6.68 -3.97
C GLY A 29 -7.84 -8.10 -3.82
N THR A 30 -6.84 -8.42 -4.63
CA THR A 30 -6.20 -9.75 -4.68
C THR A 30 -5.61 -10.19 -3.34
N GLN A 31 -5.14 -9.22 -2.55
CA GLN A 31 -4.53 -9.45 -1.24
C GLN A 31 -5.51 -9.16 -0.08
N LYS A 32 -6.83 -9.27 -0.29
CA LYS A 32 -7.85 -9.03 0.75
C LYS A 32 -7.59 -9.89 1.98
N GLY A 33 -7.71 -9.31 3.17
CA GLY A 33 -7.54 -9.98 4.45
C GLY A 33 -6.09 -10.08 4.93
N LYS A 34 -5.10 -9.85 4.05
CA LYS A 34 -3.71 -9.81 4.48
C LYS A 34 -3.44 -8.56 5.32
N THR A 35 -2.63 -8.73 6.35
CA THR A 35 -2.11 -7.66 7.18
C THR A 35 -0.66 -7.36 6.78
N GLY A 36 -0.23 -6.14 7.02
CA GLY A 36 1.15 -5.75 6.78
C GLY A 36 1.48 -4.40 7.39
N LYS A 37 2.78 -4.12 7.49
CA LYS A 37 3.29 -2.87 8.06
C LYS A 37 3.47 -1.81 6.98
N VAL A 38 3.13 -0.56 7.29
CA VAL A 38 3.32 0.55 6.35
C VAL A 38 4.78 0.98 6.33
N LEU A 39 5.48 0.67 5.24
CA LEU A 39 6.88 1.07 5.00
C LEU A 39 6.98 2.56 4.66
N ARG A 40 6.07 3.06 3.82
CA ARG A 40 6.09 4.45 3.36
C ARG A 40 4.69 4.93 2.96
N VAL A 41 4.40 6.19 3.27
CA VAL A 41 3.14 6.85 2.86
C VAL A 41 3.43 7.83 1.73
N LEU A 42 2.88 7.58 0.55
CA LEU A 42 2.98 8.47 -0.61
C LEU A 42 1.83 9.48 -0.59
N ARG A 43 1.97 10.51 0.25
CA ARG A 43 0.93 11.52 0.49
C ARG A 43 0.49 12.26 -0.78
N LYS A 44 1.41 12.51 -1.71
CA LYS A 44 1.13 13.17 -3.01
C LYS A 44 0.21 12.34 -3.92
N GLN A 45 0.23 11.02 -3.78
CA GLN A 45 -0.48 10.10 -4.66
C GLN A 45 -1.65 9.39 -3.97
N ASN A 46 -1.90 9.66 -2.69
CA ASN A 46 -2.87 8.94 -1.86
C ASN A 46 -2.64 7.41 -1.82
N ARG A 47 -1.37 6.99 -1.84
CA ARG A 47 -0.98 5.58 -1.78
C ARG A 47 -0.09 5.28 -0.58
N VAL A 48 -0.04 4.02 -0.19
CA VAL A 48 0.81 3.49 0.87
C VAL A 48 1.57 2.27 0.38
N LEU A 49 2.83 2.18 0.76
CA LEU A 49 3.66 1.00 0.57
C LEU A 49 3.51 0.14 1.82
N VAL A 50 3.06 -1.11 1.63
CA VAL A 50 2.82 -2.08 2.71
C VAL A 50 3.73 -3.27 2.45
N GLU A 51 4.43 -3.70 3.49
CA GLU A 51 5.34 -4.84 3.47
C GLU A 51 4.60 -6.16 3.20
N GLY A 52 5.18 -7.04 2.38
CA GLY A 52 4.63 -8.37 2.10
C GLY A 52 3.34 -8.38 1.26
N VAL A 53 2.92 -7.22 0.76
CA VAL A 53 1.66 -7.06 0.03
C VAL A 53 1.93 -6.45 -1.33
N ASN A 54 1.22 -6.97 -2.34
CA ASN A 54 1.26 -6.45 -3.71
C ASN A 54 2.69 -6.45 -4.27
N VAL A 55 3.39 -7.58 -4.09
CA VAL A 55 4.74 -7.80 -4.61
C VAL A 55 4.64 -7.95 -6.12
N VAL A 56 5.38 -7.10 -6.84
CA VAL A 56 5.48 -7.14 -8.29
C VAL A 56 6.89 -7.58 -8.68
N LYS A 57 6.97 -8.51 -9.64
CA LYS A 57 8.23 -8.88 -10.26
C LYS A 57 8.58 -7.81 -11.28
N ARG A 58 9.62 -7.03 -10.99
CA ARG A 58 10.13 -6.02 -11.92
C ARG A 58 11.39 -6.55 -12.58
N ALA A 59 11.35 -6.64 -13.91
CA ALA A 59 12.55 -6.89 -14.69
C ALA A 59 13.46 -5.66 -14.61
N THR A 60 14.64 -5.83 -14.02
CA THR A 60 15.65 -4.79 -13.93
C THR A 60 16.71 -5.06 -15.00
N ARG A 61 16.96 -4.08 -15.86
CA ARG A 61 18.06 -4.17 -16.83
C ARG A 61 19.39 -4.23 -16.07
N PRO A 62 20.38 -5.00 -16.57
CA PRO A 62 21.70 -5.02 -15.97
C PRO A 62 22.26 -3.59 -15.93
N SER A 63 22.74 -3.19 -14.76
CA SER A 63 23.36 -1.89 -14.50
C SER A 63 24.64 -2.10 -13.71
N GLN A 64 25.45 -1.04 -13.57
CA GLN A 64 26.72 -1.12 -12.84
C GLN A 64 26.53 -1.52 -11.36
N GLU A 65 25.37 -1.24 -10.77
CA GLU A 65 24.98 -1.67 -9.42
C GLU A 65 24.39 -3.09 -9.37
N ASN A 66 23.93 -3.64 -10.50
CA ASN A 66 23.38 -5.00 -10.63
C ASN A 66 23.84 -5.63 -11.96
N PRO A 67 25.10 -6.08 -12.05
CA PRO A 67 25.69 -6.59 -13.30
C PRO A 67 25.03 -7.88 -13.80
N GLN A 68 24.44 -8.67 -12.89
CA GLN A 68 23.73 -9.91 -13.25
C GLN A 68 22.34 -9.64 -13.85
N GLY A 69 21.80 -8.42 -13.72
CA GLY A 69 20.41 -8.12 -14.03
C GLY A 69 19.45 -9.05 -13.26
N GLY A 70 18.18 -9.09 -13.68
CA GLY A 70 17.25 -10.13 -13.23
C GLY A 70 15.89 -9.61 -12.75
N PHE A 71 15.16 -10.49 -12.09
CA PHE A 71 13.85 -10.18 -11.52
C PHE A 71 14.03 -9.70 -10.09
N THR A 72 13.76 -8.42 -9.87
CA THR A 72 13.70 -7.87 -8.52
C THR A 72 12.25 -7.90 -8.06
N GLU A 73 12.00 -8.52 -6.93
CA GLU A 73 10.72 -8.40 -6.24
C GLU A 73 10.68 -7.04 -5.53
N ARG A 74 9.64 -6.25 -5.82
CA ARG A 74 9.39 -5.00 -5.12
C ARG A 74 7.94 -4.91 -4.73
N GLU A 75 7.69 -4.37 -3.55
CA GLU A 75 6.34 -4.06 -3.14
C GLU A 75 5.81 -2.89 -3.97
N ALA A 76 4.56 -3.00 -4.41
CA ALA A 76 3.89 -1.93 -5.12
C ALA A 76 2.91 -1.19 -4.21
N PRO A 77 2.83 0.15 -4.32
CA PRO A 77 2.00 0.95 -3.44
C PRO A 77 0.51 0.72 -3.70
N ILE A 78 -0.26 0.63 -2.63
CA ILE A 78 -1.70 0.36 -2.60
C ILE A 78 -2.46 1.66 -2.30
N ALA A 79 -3.67 1.79 -2.82
CA ALA A 79 -4.54 2.93 -2.54
C ALA A 79 -4.97 2.95 -1.07
N ILE A 80 -4.95 4.13 -0.45
CA ILE A 80 -5.28 4.29 0.98
C ILE A 80 -6.72 3.90 1.31
N SER A 81 -7.64 4.05 0.35
CA SER A 81 -9.03 3.64 0.52
C SER A 81 -9.23 2.12 0.66
N LYS A 82 -8.23 1.31 0.24
CA LYS A 82 -8.28 -0.16 0.31
C LYS A 82 -7.62 -0.72 1.57
N VAL A 83 -7.06 0.13 2.41
CA VAL A 83 -6.41 -0.27 3.66
C VAL A 83 -7.12 0.33 4.86
N MET A 84 -7.05 -0.37 5.98
CA MET A 84 -7.57 0.09 7.26
C MET A 84 -6.59 -0.25 8.37
N LEU A 85 -6.52 0.57 9.42
CA LEU A 85 -5.74 0.23 10.62
C LEU A 85 -6.25 -1.08 11.23
N LEU A 86 -5.32 -1.98 11.58
CA LEU A 86 -5.65 -3.27 12.18
C LEU A 86 -6.49 -3.09 13.46
N ALA A 87 -6.14 -2.12 14.30
CA ALA A 87 -6.89 -1.78 15.51
C ALA A 87 -8.35 -1.37 15.23
N LYS A 88 -8.62 -0.68 14.12
CA LYS A 88 -9.99 -0.31 13.71
C LYS A 88 -10.75 -1.52 13.18
N PHE A 89 -10.08 -2.38 12.41
CA PHE A 89 -10.65 -3.61 11.87
C PHE A 89 -11.08 -4.56 12.99
N GLN A 90 -10.23 -4.80 13.98
CA GLN A 90 -10.58 -5.63 15.14
C GLN A 90 -11.80 -5.09 15.91
N LYS A 91 -11.90 -3.76 16.05
CA LYS A 91 -13.08 -3.10 16.66
C LYS A 91 -14.35 -3.21 15.81
N SER A 92 -14.26 -3.26 14.48
CA SER A 92 -15.44 -3.48 13.62
C SER A 92 -15.91 -4.92 13.67
N VAL A 93 -14.98 -5.87 13.69
CA VAL A 93 -15.29 -7.31 13.80
C VAL A 93 -16.02 -7.62 15.11
N ARG A 94 -15.54 -7.06 16.23
CA ARG A 94 -16.20 -7.21 17.54
C ARG A 94 -17.61 -6.64 17.60
N ARG A 95 -17.98 -5.70 16.72
CA ARG A 95 -19.31 -5.07 16.66
C ARG A 95 -20.28 -5.79 15.72
N GLY A 96 -19.99 -7.04 15.32
CA GLY A 96 -20.91 -7.87 14.55
C GLY A 96 -20.75 -7.79 13.03
N ALA A 97 -19.71 -7.13 12.52
CA ALA A 97 -19.37 -7.20 11.09
C ALA A 97 -18.72 -8.56 10.81
N LYS A 98 -19.42 -9.46 10.11
CA LYS A 98 -18.93 -10.81 9.73
C LYS A 98 -17.50 -10.73 9.18
N PRO A 99 -16.47 -11.19 9.91
CA PRO A 99 -15.12 -11.20 9.39
C PRO A 99 -14.98 -12.41 8.45
N SER A 100 -14.97 -12.19 7.15
CA SER A 100 -14.37 -13.19 6.25
C SER A 100 -12.85 -13.14 6.51
N LEU A 101 -12.38 -13.89 7.50
CA LEU A 101 -10.96 -14.20 7.69
C LEU A 101 -10.41 -14.74 6.37
N PRO A 102 -9.20 -14.36 5.95
CA PRO A 102 -8.59 -15.00 4.80
C PRO A 102 -8.36 -16.47 5.15
N THR A 103 -9.01 -17.37 4.42
CA THR A 103 -8.64 -18.77 4.34
C THR A 103 -7.14 -18.82 4.03
N GLU A 104 -6.37 -19.52 4.85
CA GLU A 104 -4.96 -19.78 4.59
C GLU A 104 -4.85 -20.48 3.23
N GLY A 105 -4.50 -19.70 2.21
CA GLY A 105 -4.14 -20.23 0.91
C GLY A 105 -2.72 -20.78 1.01
N SER A 106 -2.62 -22.01 1.54
CA SER A 106 -1.53 -22.93 1.20
C SER A 106 -1.54 -23.12 -0.32
N GLY A 107 -0.79 -22.29 -1.02
CA GLY A 107 -0.47 -22.45 -2.43
C GLY A 107 0.99 -22.86 -2.52
N SER A 108 1.19 -24.17 -2.64
CA SER A 108 2.44 -24.82 -3.05
C SER A 108 3.01 -24.23 -4.33
#